data_AF-A0A271KC41-F1
#
_entry.id   AF-A0A271KC41-F1
#
_cell.length_a   1.000
_cell.length_b   1.000
_cell.length_c   1.000
_cell.angle_alpha   90.00
_cell.angle_beta   90.00
_cell.angle_gamma   90.00
#
_symmetry.space_group_name_H-M   'P 1'
#
loop_
_entity.id
_entity.type
_entity.pdbx_description
1 polymer ?
#
loop_
_entity_poly.entity_id
_entity_poly.type
_entity_poly.pdbx_seq_one_letter_code
_entity_poly.pdbx_strand_id
1 'polypeptide(L)'
;MKSFARFVLAGCLTAAAGAAHADEADFLRSFEGNFAGKGTVKVTTEAPTVSVSCRFNSDATSSSLSLDGTCRGLVVVTRAISADLKSRGTKYTGTYVGSRTGPAQLSGRRSGNAINLGIRWAKEVNGDRTAQMTVEKNGEDGMRLTVIDVDPKTGERVLTSRIDLRRI
;
A
#
# COMPACT_ATOMS: atom_id res chain seq x y z
N MET A 1 36.61 43.83 41.23
CA MET A 1 37.07 43.41 39.89
C MET A 1 36.38 42.10 39.52
N LYS A 2 35.60 42.11 38.41
CA LYS A 2 35.13 41.00 37.54
C LYS A 2 34.58 39.72 38.23
N SER A 3 33.27 39.47 38.28
CA SER A 3 32.38 38.92 37.22
C SER A 3 32.87 37.64 36.55
N PHE A 4 31.90 36.82 36.10
CA PHE A 4 31.96 35.54 35.36
C PHE A 4 31.76 34.31 36.27
N ALA A 5 30.81 33.38 36.06
CA ALA A 5 29.99 33.12 34.89
C ALA A 5 28.68 32.41 35.30
N ARG A 6 27.54 32.91 34.81
CA ARG A 6 26.32 32.11 34.62
C ARG A 6 26.45 31.53 33.21
N PHE A 7 26.78 30.25 33.09
CA PHE A 7 26.71 29.55 31.80
C PHE A 7 25.38 28.81 31.70
N VAL A 8 24.68 29.19 30.63
CA VAL A 8 23.36 28.76 30.19
C VAL A 8 23.44 27.31 29.66
N LEU A 9 22.66 26.39 30.24
CA LEU A 9 22.30 25.12 29.58
C LEU A 9 20.97 25.32 28.86
N ALA A 10 21.05 25.79 27.62
CA ALA A 10 19.94 25.79 26.68
C ALA A 10 20.46 25.16 25.38
N GLY A 11 19.95 23.98 25.03
CA GLY A 11 20.22 23.40 23.72
C GLY A 11 20.10 21.88 23.71
N CYS A 12 18.99 21.39 23.15
CA CYS A 12 18.90 20.26 22.21
C CYS A 12 17.47 19.69 22.21
N LEU A 13 16.57 20.31 21.43
CA LEU A 13 15.20 19.79 21.19
C LEU A 13 14.78 19.90 19.72
N THR A 14 15.71 19.71 18.76
CA THR A 14 15.43 19.85 17.31
C THR A 14 15.81 18.65 16.46
N ALA A 15 15.80 17.41 16.99
CA ALA A 15 16.17 16.20 16.24
C ALA A 15 14.99 15.29 15.78
N ALA A 16 13.74 15.60 16.15
CA ALA A 16 12.61 14.69 15.90
C ALA A 16 12.15 14.61 14.43
N ALA A 17 12.40 15.65 13.62
CA ALA A 17 11.90 15.68 12.24
C ALA A 17 12.67 14.74 11.30
N GLY A 18 13.99 14.58 11.48
CA GLY A 18 14.82 13.74 10.60
C GLY A 18 14.63 12.23 10.79
N ALA A 19 14.37 11.80 12.03
CA ALA A 19 14.22 10.38 12.35
C ALA A 19 13.01 9.72 11.66
N ALA A 20 11.89 10.45 11.56
CA ALA A 20 10.68 9.95 10.90
C ALA A 20 10.86 9.78 9.38
N HIS A 21 11.69 10.63 8.74
CA HIS A 21 11.97 10.51 7.31
C HIS A 21 12.90 9.35 6.97
N ALA A 22 13.85 9.01 7.86
CA ALA A 22 14.73 7.87 7.68
C ALA A 22 13.98 6.54 7.83
N ASP A 23 13.13 6.40 8.87
CA ASP A 23 12.29 5.20 9.06
C ASP A 23 11.37 4.92 7.86
N GLU A 24 10.77 5.98 7.30
CA GLU A 24 9.89 5.84 6.14
C GLU A 24 10.64 5.37 4.90
N ALA A 25 11.85 5.91 4.67
CA ALA A 25 12.67 5.51 3.52
C ALA A 25 13.10 4.04 3.62
N ASP A 26 13.53 3.59 4.80
CA ASP A 26 13.94 2.20 5.00
C ASP A 26 12.77 1.22 4.93
N PHE A 27 11.60 1.63 5.43
CA PHE A 27 10.37 0.87 5.24
C PHE A 27 10.02 0.70 3.76
N LEU A 28 10.07 1.78 2.96
CA LEU A 28 9.76 1.70 1.54
C LEU A 28 10.74 0.79 0.81
N ARG A 29 12.05 0.94 1.06
CA ARG A 29 13.10 0.07 0.52
C ARG A 29 12.89 -1.39 0.89
N SER A 30 12.30 -1.69 2.05
CA SER A 30 12.01 -3.08 2.42
C SER A 30 11.07 -3.78 1.42
N PHE A 31 10.27 -3.04 0.64
CA PHE A 31 9.44 -3.59 -0.43
C PHE A 31 10.17 -3.73 -1.76
N GLU A 32 11.36 -3.19 -1.95
CA GLU A 32 12.07 -3.25 -3.23
C GLU A 32 12.43 -4.69 -3.61
N GLY A 33 12.20 -5.09 -4.86
CA GLY A 33 12.59 -6.39 -5.44
C GLY A 33 11.45 -7.10 -6.18
N ASN A 34 11.70 -8.33 -6.64
CA ASN A 34 10.71 -9.13 -7.35
C ASN A 34 9.96 -10.04 -6.39
N PHE A 35 8.66 -10.21 -6.61
CA PHE A 35 7.79 -11.02 -5.78
C PHE A 35 6.92 -11.94 -6.63
N ALA A 36 6.61 -13.12 -6.09
CA ALA A 36 5.60 -14.00 -6.62
C ALA A 36 4.74 -14.59 -5.50
N GLY A 37 3.51 -14.96 -5.84
CA GLY A 37 2.62 -15.54 -4.85
C GLY A 37 1.25 -15.88 -5.38
N LYS A 38 0.34 -16.16 -4.45
CA LYS A 38 -1.01 -16.60 -4.74
C LYS A 38 -2.01 -15.79 -3.93
N GLY A 39 -3.23 -15.78 -4.39
CA GLY A 39 -4.28 -15.04 -3.74
C GLY A 39 -5.66 -15.41 -4.23
N THR A 40 -6.62 -14.65 -3.74
CA THR A 40 -8.03 -14.75 -4.11
C THR A 40 -8.56 -13.38 -4.46
N VAL A 41 -9.36 -13.31 -5.52
CA VAL A 41 -10.01 -12.07 -5.97
C VAL A 41 -11.49 -12.30 -6.23
N LYS A 42 -12.30 -11.29 -5.96
CA LYS A 42 -13.69 -11.18 -6.37
C LYS A 42 -13.83 -9.95 -7.26
N VAL A 43 -14.54 -10.10 -8.38
CA VAL A 43 -14.76 -8.97 -9.30
C VAL A 43 -15.81 -7.98 -8.78
N THR A 44 -16.73 -8.45 -7.95
CA THR A 44 -17.75 -7.71 -7.20
C THR A 44 -17.95 -8.37 -5.84
N THR A 45 -18.62 -7.72 -4.89
CA THR A 45 -18.84 -8.28 -3.53
C THR A 45 -19.58 -9.63 -3.55
N GLU A 46 -20.51 -9.79 -4.50
CA GLU A 46 -21.36 -10.97 -4.71
C GLU A 46 -20.74 -12.05 -5.61
N ALA A 47 -19.67 -11.72 -6.34
CA ALA A 47 -19.08 -12.66 -7.28
C ALA A 47 -18.38 -13.84 -6.58
N PRO A 48 -18.30 -15.01 -7.24
CA PRO A 48 -17.47 -16.11 -6.77
C PRO A 48 -16.01 -15.70 -6.63
N THR A 49 -15.36 -16.27 -5.63
CA THR A 49 -13.92 -16.07 -5.39
C THR A 49 -13.10 -16.82 -6.43
N VAL A 50 -12.18 -16.12 -7.09
CA VAL A 50 -11.25 -16.68 -8.08
C VAL A 50 -9.85 -16.76 -7.48
N SER A 51 -9.23 -17.94 -7.55
CA SER A 51 -7.82 -18.10 -7.19
C SER A 51 -6.92 -17.53 -8.28
N VAL A 52 -5.89 -16.79 -7.87
CA VAL A 52 -4.92 -16.16 -8.76
C VAL A 52 -3.49 -16.51 -8.36
N SER A 53 -2.59 -16.55 -9.34
CA SER A 53 -1.15 -16.52 -9.15
C SER A 53 -0.62 -15.20 -9.69
N CYS A 54 0.21 -14.50 -8.92
CA CYS A 54 0.68 -13.17 -9.26
C CYS A 54 2.19 -13.08 -9.23
N ARG A 55 2.74 -12.19 -10.05
CA ARG A 55 4.13 -11.71 -9.99
C ARG A 55 4.12 -10.19 -9.93
N PHE A 56 5.04 -9.62 -9.18
CA PHE A 56 5.21 -8.17 -9.02
C PHE A 56 6.68 -7.82 -9.12
N ASN A 57 6.98 -6.77 -9.87
CA ASN A 57 8.22 -6.02 -9.73
C ASN A 57 7.92 -4.84 -8.81
N SER A 58 8.74 -4.65 -7.79
CA SER A 58 8.53 -3.59 -6.79
C SER A 58 9.77 -2.70 -6.76
N ASP A 59 9.60 -1.44 -7.14
CA ASP A 59 10.66 -0.45 -7.13
C ASP A 59 10.40 0.57 -6.03
N ALA A 60 11.41 0.88 -5.23
CA ALA A 60 11.27 1.81 -4.12
C ALA A 60 12.36 2.88 -4.15
N THR A 61 11.99 4.08 -3.69
CA THR A 61 12.95 5.13 -3.33
C THR A 61 12.72 5.56 -1.89
N SER A 62 13.44 6.58 -1.42
CA SER A 62 13.16 7.17 -0.10
C SER A 62 11.77 7.81 0.02
N SER A 63 11.06 8.03 -1.09
CA SER A 63 9.76 8.70 -1.09
C SER A 63 8.72 8.15 -2.08
N SER A 64 8.99 6.97 -2.67
CA SER A 64 8.06 6.35 -3.61
C SER A 64 8.12 4.83 -3.55
N LEU A 65 7.01 4.20 -3.94
CA LEU A 65 6.89 2.77 -4.13
C LEU A 65 6.07 2.54 -5.41
N SER A 66 6.63 1.84 -6.39
CA SER A 66 5.90 1.28 -7.52
C SER A 66 5.74 -0.21 -7.31
N LEU A 67 4.53 -0.71 -7.52
CA LEU A 67 4.22 -2.13 -7.56
C LEU A 67 3.66 -2.43 -8.94
N ASP A 68 4.42 -3.11 -9.78
CA ASP A 68 4.03 -3.46 -11.15
C ASP A 68 3.78 -4.96 -11.24
N GLY A 69 2.51 -5.32 -11.25
CA GLY A 69 2.04 -6.69 -11.08
C GLY A 69 1.30 -7.25 -12.27
N THR A 70 1.32 -8.57 -12.36
CA THR A 70 0.46 -9.35 -13.25
C THR A 70 -0.10 -10.54 -12.50
N CYS A 71 -1.42 -10.65 -12.47
CA CYS A 71 -2.14 -11.75 -11.86
C CYS A 71 -2.85 -12.60 -12.92
N ARG A 72 -2.66 -13.92 -12.85
CA ARG A 72 -3.32 -14.91 -13.68
C ARG A 72 -4.36 -15.65 -12.85
N GLY A 73 -5.63 -15.52 -13.22
CA GLY A 73 -6.75 -16.27 -12.66
C GLY A 73 -7.36 -17.17 -13.74
N LEU A 74 -7.76 -18.38 -13.35
CA LEU A 74 -8.12 -19.44 -14.32
C LEU A 74 -6.95 -19.71 -15.30
N VAL A 75 -7.00 -20.79 -16.09
CA VAL A 75 -5.84 -21.16 -16.93
C VAL A 75 -5.50 -20.07 -17.97
N VAL A 76 -6.38 -19.13 -18.30
CA VAL A 76 -6.19 -18.22 -19.45
C VAL A 76 -6.36 -16.72 -19.17
N VAL A 77 -6.86 -16.28 -18.00
CA VAL A 77 -7.13 -14.84 -17.78
C VAL A 77 -5.98 -14.19 -17.04
N THR A 78 -5.28 -13.30 -17.72
CA THR A 78 -4.20 -12.49 -17.15
C THR A 78 -4.62 -11.03 -17.06
N ARG A 79 -4.32 -10.38 -15.93
CA ARG A 79 -4.59 -8.96 -15.70
C ARG A 79 -3.37 -8.27 -15.11
N ALA A 80 -3.03 -7.12 -15.67
CA ALA A 80 -2.10 -6.20 -15.05
C ALA A 80 -2.76 -5.56 -13.82
N ILE A 81 -1.98 -5.41 -12.76
CA ILE A 81 -2.35 -4.74 -11.52
C ILE A 81 -1.16 -3.88 -11.13
N SER A 82 -1.34 -2.57 -10.95
CA SER A 82 -0.26 -1.70 -10.49
C SER A 82 -0.69 -0.75 -9.39
N ALA A 83 0.27 -0.33 -8.56
CA ALA A 83 0.09 0.72 -7.58
C ALA A 83 1.33 1.61 -7.51
N ASP A 84 1.16 2.89 -7.81
CA ASP A 84 2.21 3.91 -7.74
C ASP A 84 1.94 4.81 -6.55
N LEU A 85 2.84 4.84 -5.58
CA LEU A 85 2.72 5.60 -4.35
C LEU A 85 3.85 6.63 -4.22
N LYS A 86 3.49 7.81 -3.72
CA LYS A 86 4.42 8.84 -3.25
C LYS A 86 4.17 9.08 -1.77
N SER A 87 5.24 9.15 -0.97
CA SER A 87 5.19 9.45 0.45
C SER A 87 5.60 10.90 0.74
N ARG A 88 4.99 11.47 1.77
CA ARG A 88 5.37 12.73 2.41
C ARG A 88 5.36 12.50 3.91
N GLY A 89 6.46 11.98 4.43
CA GLY A 89 6.48 11.32 5.74
C GLY A 89 5.54 10.11 5.73
N THR A 90 4.74 9.94 6.78
CA THR A 90 3.80 8.81 6.89
C THR A 90 2.55 8.92 6.02
N LYS A 91 2.37 10.02 5.26
CA LYS A 91 1.22 10.23 4.37
C LYS A 91 1.53 9.75 2.96
N TYR A 92 0.55 9.09 2.36
CA TYR A 92 0.66 8.45 1.07
C TYR A 92 -0.41 8.95 0.11
N THR A 93 -0.02 9.15 -1.15
CA THR A 93 -0.92 9.43 -2.27
C THR A 93 -0.46 8.67 -3.50
N GLY A 94 -1.37 8.33 -4.40
CA GLY A 94 -0.98 7.56 -5.56
C GLY A 94 -2.11 7.18 -6.49
N THR A 95 -1.80 6.19 -7.33
CA THR A 95 -2.73 5.65 -8.31
C THR A 95 -2.73 4.13 -8.22
N TYR A 96 -3.90 3.52 -8.39
CA TYR A 96 -4.08 2.09 -8.50
C TYR A 96 -4.70 1.71 -9.84
N VAL A 97 -4.17 0.69 -10.49
CA VAL A 97 -4.77 0.05 -11.67
C VAL A 97 -5.03 -1.42 -11.32
N GLY A 98 -6.25 -1.88 -11.54
CA GLY A 98 -6.60 -3.28 -11.30
C GLY A 98 -8.10 -3.58 -11.41
N SER A 99 -8.95 -2.56 -11.27
CA SER A 99 -10.35 -2.63 -11.66
C SER A 99 -10.54 -2.38 -13.17
N ARG A 100 -11.69 -2.76 -13.72
CA ARG A 100 -12.06 -2.44 -15.12
C ARG A 100 -12.43 -0.96 -15.31
N THR A 101 -12.45 -0.15 -14.25
CA THR A 101 -12.98 1.22 -14.28
C THR A 101 -11.94 2.28 -14.65
N GLY A 102 -10.70 1.88 -14.89
CA GLY A 102 -9.57 2.79 -15.11
C GLY A 102 -8.84 3.15 -13.81
N PRO A 103 -7.78 3.98 -13.89
CA PRO A 103 -6.92 4.28 -12.75
C PRO A 103 -7.70 4.95 -11.60
N ALA A 104 -7.57 4.39 -10.41
CA ALA A 104 -8.19 4.86 -9.17
C ALA A 104 -7.19 5.67 -8.35
N GLN A 105 -7.66 6.66 -7.59
CA GLN A 105 -6.79 7.44 -6.72
C GLN A 105 -6.59 6.71 -5.39
N LEU A 106 -5.37 6.76 -4.87
CA LEU A 106 -4.99 6.25 -3.56
C LEU A 106 -4.66 7.41 -2.64
N SER A 107 -5.12 7.33 -1.40
CA SER A 107 -4.67 8.25 -0.35
C SER A 107 -4.73 7.58 1.02
N GLY A 108 -3.77 7.86 1.89
CA GLY A 108 -3.76 7.22 3.20
C GLY A 108 -2.49 7.45 3.98
N ARG A 109 -2.17 6.49 4.85
CA ARG A 109 -1.02 6.59 5.75
C ARG A 109 -0.43 5.24 6.12
N ARG A 110 0.86 5.24 6.45
CA ARG A 110 1.52 4.11 7.13
C ARG A 110 1.03 3.99 8.57
N SER A 111 0.91 2.75 9.03
CA SER A 111 0.68 2.38 10.43
C SER A 111 1.40 1.06 10.68
N GLY A 112 2.49 1.09 11.45
CA GLY A 112 3.37 -0.06 11.60
C GLY A 112 3.90 -0.53 10.26
N ASN A 113 3.90 -1.85 10.02
CA ASN A 113 4.36 -2.51 8.81
C ASN A 113 3.40 -2.40 7.60
N ALA A 114 2.32 -1.61 7.70
CA ALA A 114 1.29 -1.53 6.67
C ALA A 114 1.02 -0.10 6.19
N ILE A 115 0.80 0.07 4.89
CA ILE A 115 0.27 1.27 4.27
C ILE A 115 -1.24 1.05 4.07
N ASN A 116 -2.05 1.85 4.77
CA ASN A 116 -3.51 1.78 4.68
C ASN A 116 -4.01 2.91 3.79
N LEU A 117 -4.68 2.54 2.70
CA LEU A 117 -5.05 3.42 1.60
C LEU A 117 -6.56 3.35 1.38
N GLY A 118 -7.21 4.50 1.30
CA GLY A 118 -8.51 4.62 0.65
C GLY A 118 -8.32 4.60 -0.86
N ILE A 119 -9.10 3.78 -1.55
CA ILE A 119 -9.25 3.80 -3.00
C ILE A 119 -10.44 4.69 -3.34
N ARG A 120 -10.26 5.59 -4.32
CA ARG A 120 -11.34 6.31 -4.98
C ARG A 120 -11.43 5.90 -6.45
N TRP A 121 -12.48 5.18 -6.80
CA TRP A 121 -12.67 4.66 -8.16
C TRP A 121 -13.04 5.75 -9.17
N ALA A 122 -12.49 5.63 -10.38
CA ALA A 122 -12.80 6.53 -11.50
C ALA A 122 -14.26 6.39 -12.00
N LYS A 123 -14.87 5.22 -11.80
CA LYS A 123 -16.30 4.93 -12.01
C LYS A 123 -16.82 4.09 -10.85
N GLU A 124 -18.13 3.97 -10.74
CA GLU A 124 -18.71 3.14 -9.69
C GLU A 124 -18.28 1.68 -9.80
N VAL A 125 -18.01 1.09 -8.64
CA VAL A 125 -17.70 -0.32 -8.41
C VAL A 125 -18.52 -0.72 -7.18
N ASN A 126 -19.26 -1.82 -7.25
CA ASN A 126 -20.12 -2.27 -6.13
C ASN A 126 -21.07 -1.17 -5.59
N GLY A 127 -21.60 -0.31 -6.46
CA GLY A 127 -22.58 0.71 -6.09
C GLY A 127 -22.01 1.97 -5.45
N ASP A 128 -20.69 2.08 -5.27
CA ASP A 128 -20.04 3.31 -4.81
C ASP A 128 -18.70 3.56 -5.52
N ARG A 129 -17.91 4.52 -5.01
CA ARG A 129 -16.58 4.85 -5.54
C ARG A 129 -15.47 4.64 -4.53
N THR A 130 -15.68 3.86 -3.50
CA THR A 130 -14.77 3.74 -2.36
C THR A 130 -14.43 2.31 -2.02
N ALA A 131 -13.15 2.05 -1.79
CA ALA A 131 -12.70 0.79 -1.20
C ALA A 131 -11.50 1.05 -0.30
N GLN A 132 -11.02 0.03 0.39
CA GLN A 132 -9.82 0.12 1.22
C GLN A 132 -8.78 -0.87 0.72
N MET A 133 -7.56 -0.39 0.53
CA MET A 133 -6.40 -1.21 0.21
C MET A 133 -5.40 -1.16 1.37
N THR A 134 -4.81 -2.31 1.67
CA THR A 134 -3.66 -2.41 2.57
C THR A 134 -2.51 -3.06 1.83
N VAL A 135 -1.36 -2.39 1.85
CA VAL A 135 -0.06 -2.95 1.44
C VAL A 135 0.75 -3.22 2.71
N GLU A 136 0.94 -4.49 3.03
CA GLU A 136 1.55 -4.93 4.29
C GLU A 136 2.87 -5.65 4.03
N LYS A 137 3.91 -5.29 4.80
CA LYS A 137 5.16 -6.03 4.87
C LYS A 137 5.00 -7.20 5.85
N ASN A 138 5.12 -8.44 5.37
CA ASN A 138 4.90 -9.65 6.17
C ASN A 138 6.23 -10.40 6.39
N GLY A 139 6.99 -9.98 7.41
CA GLY A 139 8.37 -10.42 7.60
C GLY A 139 9.33 -9.81 6.57
N GLU A 140 10.56 -10.28 6.54
CA GLU A 140 11.65 -9.70 5.72
C GLU A 140 11.38 -9.82 4.21
N ASP A 141 10.77 -10.92 3.76
CA ASP A 141 10.57 -11.22 2.34
C ASP A 141 9.10 -11.35 1.93
N GLY A 142 8.15 -11.11 2.84
CA GLY A 142 6.73 -11.19 2.53
C GLY A 142 6.11 -9.84 2.24
N MET A 143 5.17 -9.83 1.30
CA MET A 143 4.26 -8.71 1.06
C MET A 143 2.84 -9.25 0.98
N ARG A 144 1.87 -8.51 1.53
CA ARG A 144 0.44 -8.83 1.39
C ARG A 144 -0.30 -7.62 0.85
N LEU A 145 -1.09 -7.86 -0.18
CA LEU A 145 -2.02 -6.89 -0.73
C LEU A 145 -3.44 -7.31 -0.36
N THR A 146 -4.19 -6.44 0.30
CA THR A 146 -5.57 -6.69 0.71
C THR A 146 -6.46 -5.59 0.17
N VAL A 147 -7.61 -5.94 -0.39
CA VAL A 147 -8.67 -4.98 -0.75
C VAL A 147 -9.96 -5.40 -0.08
N ILE A 148 -10.59 -4.45 0.61
CA ILE A 148 -11.90 -4.59 1.24
C ILE A 148 -12.83 -3.58 0.58
N ASP A 149 -13.99 -4.08 0.17
CA ASP A 149 -15.07 -3.29 -0.40
C ASP A 149 -16.32 -3.40 0.50
N VAL A 150 -17.33 -2.57 0.25
CA VAL A 150 -18.61 -2.64 0.97
C VAL A 150 -19.66 -3.19 0.03
N ASP A 151 -20.41 -4.20 0.48
CA ASP A 151 -21.56 -4.68 -0.27
C ASP A 151 -22.68 -3.62 -0.20
N PRO A 152 -23.15 -3.10 -1.34
CA PRO A 152 -24.14 -2.02 -1.34
C PRO A 152 -25.53 -2.48 -0.87
N LYS A 153 -25.82 -3.78 -0.88
CA LYS A 153 -27.10 -4.34 -0.46
C LYS A 153 -27.14 -4.58 1.04
N THR A 154 -26.05 -5.08 1.61
CA THR A 154 -25.99 -5.48 3.04
C THR A 154 -25.23 -4.49 3.93
N GLY A 155 -24.39 -3.64 3.35
CA GLY A 155 -23.47 -2.76 4.10
C GLY A 155 -22.27 -3.51 4.69
N GLU A 156 -22.12 -4.80 4.40
CA GLU A 156 -21.04 -5.61 4.95
C GLU A 156 -19.69 -5.31 4.29
N ARG A 157 -18.63 -5.38 5.09
CA ARG A 157 -17.26 -5.28 4.59
C ARG A 157 -16.83 -6.63 4.01
N VAL A 158 -16.57 -6.67 2.71
CA VAL A 158 -16.20 -7.88 1.98
C VAL A 158 -14.74 -7.81 1.57
N LEU A 159 -13.97 -8.85 1.92
CA LEU A 159 -12.63 -9.07 1.39
C LEU A 159 -12.72 -9.43 -0.09
N THR A 160 -12.46 -8.47 -0.97
CA THR A 160 -12.53 -8.65 -2.42
C THR A 160 -11.20 -9.04 -3.03
N SER A 161 -10.09 -8.76 -2.35
CA SER A 161 -8.78 -9.25 -2.78
C SER A 161 -7.88 -9.54 -1.59
N ARG A 162 -7.17 -10.66 -1.64
CA ARG A 162 -6.01 -10.93 -0.80
C ARG A 162 -4.97 -11.65 -1.62
N ILE A 163 -3.78 -11.09 -1.71
CA ILE A 163 -2.65 -11.66 -2.41
C ILE A 163 -1.47 -11.71 -1.45
N ASP A 164 -1.00 -12.92 -1.17
CA ASP A 164 0.16 -13.20 -0.33
C ASP A 164 1.35 -13.47 -1.24
N LEU A 165 2.38 -12.63 -1.14
CA LEU A 165 3.56 -12.58 -2.00
C LEU A 165 4.82 -12.87 -1.20
N ARG A 166 5.78 -13.52 -1.85
CA ARG A 166 7.14 -13.75 -1.36
C ARG A 166 8.15 -13.26 -2.38
N ARG A 167 9.27 -12.73 -1.90
CA ARG A 167 10.39 -12.34 -2.74
C ARG A 167 10.95 -13.55 -3.50
N ILE A 168 11.38 -13.34 -4.74
CA ILE A 168 11.98 -14.35 -5.63
C ILE A 168 13.28 -13.86 -6.27
#